data_AF-A0A969E4B1-F1
#
_entry.id   AF-A0A969E4B1-F1
#
_cell.length_a   1.000
_cell.length_b   1.000
_cell.length_c   1.000
_cell.angle_alpha   90.00
_cell.angle_beta   90.00
_cell.angle_gamma   90.00
#
_symmetry.space_group_name_H-M   'P 1'
#
loop_
_entity.id
_entity.type
_entity.pdbx_description
1 polymer ?
#
loop_
_entity_poly.entity_id
_entity_poly.type
_entity_poly.pdbx_seq_one_letter_code
_entity_poly.pdbx_strand_id
1 'polypeptide(L)'
;MIIANPIYDVVFKYLLEDIEIARELLSTILGEEVVSLELKPQETASENPAGSVSILRFDFKAIIKTKTGELKKVLIELQKAKQMFDVMRFRRYLGDNYRKEDDILNDNNQIEKRPLPIVTIYFLGFPLDNIKNAVVKINREYRDVVTQELVEVKEDFVELLTHDSYLIQIRQLVGKSRTKLEQVLRVFSPEFKTKDKHQLEFLGDLNEPLVKKW
;
A
#
# COMPACT_ATOMS: atom_id res chain seq x y z
N MET A 1 -23.41 -1.02 -9.36
CA MET A 1 -23.30 0.30 -8.69
C MET A 1 -22.28 1.13 -9.45
N ILE A 2 -22.52 2.42 -9.67
CA ILE A 2 -21.51 3.29 -10.30
C ILE A 2 -20.63 3.87 -9.19
N ILE A 3 -19.32 3.68 -9.27
CA ILE A 3 -18.34 4.23 -8.34
C ILE A 3 -17.30 5.05 -9.11
N ALA A 4 -16.66 6.00 -8.42
CA ALA A 4 -15.51 6.69 -8.97
C ALA A 4 -14.33 5.71 -9.11
N ASN A 5 -13.56 5.83 -10.19
CA ASN A 5 -12.47 4.90 -10.46
C ASN A 5 -11.27 5.17 -9.53
N PRO A 6 -10.91 4.24 -8.62
CA PRO A 6 -9.92 4.48 -7.58
C PRO A 6 -8.47 4.43 -8.08
N ILE A 7 -8.24 4.20 -9.37
CA ILE A 7 -6.91 4.36 -9.99
C ILE A 7 -6.55 5.82 -10.27
N TYR A 8 -7.49 6.75 -10.07
CA TYR A 8 -7.26 8.18 -10.17
C TYR A 8 -6.86 8.73 -8.81
N ASP A 9 -5.82 9.56 -8.81
CA ASP A 9 -5.14 10.03 -7.61
C ASP A 9 -6.07 10.63 -6.55
N VAL A 10 -7.01 11.48 -6.97
CA VAL A 10 -8.00 12.11 -6.08
C VAL A 10 -8.89 11.05 -5.41
N VAL A 11 -9.36 10.09 -6.20
CA VAL A 11 -10.26 9.03 -5.77
C VAL A 11 -9.52 8.07 -4.83
N PHE A 12 -8.27 7.73 -5.17
CA PHE A 12 -7.37 6.95 -4.33
C PHE A 12 -7.08 7.64 -2.99
N LYS A 13 -6.86 8.97 -3.02
CA LYS A 13 -6.67 9.79 -1.82
C LYS A 13 -7.88 9.74 -0.90
N TYR A 14 -9.08 10.00 -1.43
CA TYR A 14 -10.30 9.94 -0.62
C TYR A 14 -10.52 8.55 0.00
N LEU A 15 -10.23 7.47 -0.75
CA LEU A 15 -10.31 6.11 -0.24
C LEU A 15 -9.37 5.90 0.96
N LEU A 16 -8.13 6.42 0.89
CA LEU A 16 -7.13 6.24 1.94
C LEU A 16 -7.26 7.24 3.09
N GLU A 17 -7.97 8.36 2.93
CA GLU A 17 -8.24 9.33 4.01
C GLU A 17 -9.34 8.85 4.99
N ASP A 18 -10.23 7.96 4.55
CA ASP A 18 -11.20 7.32 5.45
C ASP A 18 -10.52 6.24 6.29
N ILE A 19 -10.39 6.50 7.60
CA ILE A 19 -9.69 5.63 8.55
C ILE A 19 -10.28 4.21 8.58
N GLU A 20 -11.60 4.06 8.47
CA GLU A 20 -12.23 2.74 8.55
C GLU A 20 -11.92 1.91 7.30
N ILE A 21 -12.07 2.54 6.12
CA ILE A 21 -11.74 1.94 4.82
C ILE A 21 -10.25 1.58 4.76
N ALA A 22 -9.38 2.52 5.09
CA ALA A 22 -7.94 2.33 5.05
C ALA A 22 -7.50 1.23 6.02
N ARG A 23 -8.08 1.18 7.24
CA ARG A 23 -7.79 0.13 8.22
C ARG A 23 -8.20 -1.25 7.71
N GLU A 24 -9.36 -1.38 7.08
CA GLU A 24 -9.82 -2.66 6.54
C GLU A 24 -9.01 -3.10 5.32
N LEU A 25 -8.72 -2.17 4.40
CA LEU A 25 -7.86 -2.43 3.25
C LEU A 25 -6.48 -2.90 3.71
N LEU A 26 -5.86 -2.19 4.65
CA LEU A 26 -4.56 -2.56 5.19
C LEU A 26 -4.60 -3.89 5.95
N SER A 27 -5.61 -4.11 6.79
CA SER A 27 -5.76 -5.39 7.50
C SER A 27 -5.86 -6.56 6.52
N THR A 28 -6.61 -6.36 5.43
CA THR A 28 -6.80 -7.38 4.39
C THR A 28 -5.52 -7.63 3.59
N ILE A 29 -4.80 -6.58 3.20
CA ILE A 29 -3.52 -6.71 2.44
C ILE A 29 -2.44 -7.36 3.29
N LEU A 30 -2.30 -6.92 4.54
CA LEU A 30 -1.25 -7.40 5.44
C LEU A 30 -1.56 -8.80 6.00
N GLY A 31 -2.84 -9.20 6.01
CA GLY A 31 -3.29 -10.45 6.60
C GLY A 31 -3.23 -10.46 8.13
N GLU A 32 -3.23 -9.29 8.76
CA GLU A 32 -3.17 -9.09 10.20
C GLU A 32 -4.19 -8.02 10.65
N GLU A 33 -4.68 -8.11 11.87
CA GLU A 33 -5.65 -7.15 12.41
C GLU A 33 -4.94 -5.83 12.76
N VAL A 34 -5.36 -4.74 12.10
CA VAL A 34 -4.94 -3.37 12.42
C VAL A 34 -5.89 -2.78 13.46
N VAL A 35 -5.39 -2.60 14.69
CA VAL A 35 -6.17 -2.10 15.83
C VAL A 35 -6.28 -0.58 15.79
N SER A 36 -5.20 0.12 15.44
CA SER A 36 -5.20 1.57 15.24
C SER A 36 -4.42 1.95 13.99
N LEU A 37 -4.82 3.07 13.39
CA LEU A 37 -4.24 3.60 12.16
C LEU A 37 -4.14 5.12 12.27
N GLU A 38 -2.95 5.66 12.06
CA GLU A 38 -2.70 7.09 11.89
C GLU A 38 -2.22 7.35 10.46
N LEU A 39 -2.98 8.16 9.72
CA LEU A 39 -2.64 8.54 8.34
C LEU A 39 -1.75 9.78 8.34
N LYS A 40 -0.67 9.73 7.57
CA LYS A 40 0.28 10.82 7.36
C LYS A 40 0.35 11.11 5.85
N PRO A 41 -0.57 11.94 5.30
CA PRO A 41 -0.60 12.24 3.87
C PRO A 41 0.71 12.89 3.43
N GLN A 42 1.25 12.48 2.28
CA GLN A 42 2.38 13.15 1.63
C GLN A 42 2.08 13.40 0.16
N GLU A 43 2.18 14.68 -0.24
CA GLU A 43 2.04 15.10 -1.62
C GLU A 43 3.44 15.43 -2.16
N THR A 44 3.86 14.70 -3.18
CA THR A 44 5.11 14.96 -3.89
C THR A 44 4.77 15.52 -5.26
N ALA A 45 5.04 16.80 -5.47
CA ALA A 45 5.01 17.40 -6.80
C ALA A 45 6.33 17.06 -7.53
N SER A 46 6.23 16.50 -8.74
CA SER A 46 7.38 16.27 -9.61
C SER A 46 7.24 17.09 -10.90
N GLU A 47 8.26 17.85 -11.27
CA GLU A 47 8.28 18.56 -12.55
C GLU A 47 8.49 17.57 -13.71
N ASN A 48 7.71 17.72 -14.79
CA ASN A 48 7.98 16.98 -16.01
C ASN A 48 9.27 17.50 -16.66
N PRO A 49 10.17 16.64 -17.14
CA PRO A 49 11.32 17.06 -17.96
C PRO A 49 10.91 17.81 -19.23
N ALA A 50 9.67 17.61 -19.70
CA ALA A 50 9.06 18.29 -20.84
C ALA A 50 8.40 19.65 -20.52
N GLY A 51 8.67 20.22 -19.34
CA GLY A 51 8.51 21.65 -19.06
C GLY A 51 7.10 22.24 -19.02
N SER A 52 6.02 21.44 -18.93
CA SER A 52 4.65 21.98 -19.03
C SER A 52 3.63 21.51 -18.00
N VAL A 53 3.87 20.43 -17.23
CA VAL A 53 2.90 19.94 -16.24
C VAL A 53 3.61 19.34 -15.02
N SER A 54 3.34 19.86 -13.82
CA SER A 54 3.74 19.20 -12.58
C SER A 54 2.88 17.95 -12.38
N ILE A 55 3.52 16.80 -12.20
CA ILE A 55 2.84 15.54 -11.88
C ILE A 55 2.78 15.45 -10.37
N LEU A 56 1.59 15.74 -9.85
CA LEU A 56 1.24 15.52 -8.46
C LEU A 56 1.09 14.01 -8.23
N ARG A 57 1.90 13.47 -7.32
CA ARG A 57 1.79 12.08 -6.87
C ARG A 57 1.49 12.07 -5.39
N PHE A 58 0.64 11.15 -4.99
CA PHE A 58 0.24 10.98 -3.60
C PHE A 58 0.94 9.73 -3.05
N ASP A 59 1.88 9.97 -2.14
CA ASP A 59 2.53 8.94 -1.35
C ASP A 59 1.78 8.89 -0.01
N PHE A 60 1.27 7.73 0.37
CA PHE A 60 0.53 7.60 1.63
C PHE A 60 1.41 6.90 2.64
N LYS A 61 1.53 7.50 3.82
CA LYS A 61 2.14 6.87 4.97
C LYS A 61 1.06 6.58 6.01
N ALA A 62 1.11 5.40 6.58
CA ALA A 62 0.25 4.98 7.68
C ALA A 62 1.13 4.45 8.81
N ILE A 63 0.83 4.82 10.05
CA ILE A 63 1.35 4.14 11.24
C ILE A 63 0.23 3.24 11.76
N ILE A 64 0.51 1.95 11.83
CA ILE A 64 -0.45 0.97 12.31
C ILE A 64 0.00 0.35 13.62
N LYS A 65 -0.96 -0.01 14.47
CA LYS A 65 -0.75 -0.92 15.59
C LYS A 65 -1.44 -2.25 15.30
N THR A 66 -0.68 -3.33 15.33
CA THR A 66 -1.22 -4.68 15.14
C THR A 66 -1.87 -5.19 16.44
N LYS A 67 -2.60 -6.30 16.36
CA LYS A 67 -3.14 -6.99 17.54
C LYS A 67 -2.06 -7.42 18.54
N THR A 68 -0.85 -7.73 18.08
CA THR A 68 0.28 -8.09 18.95
C THR A 68 0.89 -6.89 19.66
N GLY A 69 0.42 -5.67 19.35
CA GLY A 69 0.94 -4.41 19.91
C GLY A 69 2.10 -3.82 19.12
N GLU A 70 2.56 -4.50 18.06
CA GLU A 70 3.64 -4.04 17.19
C GLU A 70 3.22 -2.78 16.43
N LEU A 71 4.10 -1.78 16.39
CA LEU A 71 3.91 -0.58 15.56
C LEU A 71 4.71 -0.71 14.27
N LYS A 72 4.06 -0.46 13.13
CA LYS A 72 4.71 -0.49 11.82
C LYS A 72 4.35 0.76 11.02
N LYS A 73 5.29 1.18 10.18
CA LYS A 73 5.09 2.19 9.15
C LYS A 73 4.76 1.51 7.83
N VAL A 74 3.57 1.76 7.30
CA VAL A 74 3.15 1.29 5.98
C VAL A 74 3.27 2.43 4.98
N LEU A 75 4.04 2.22 3.92
CA LEU A 75 4.19 3.14 2.79
C LEU A 75 3.39 2.61 1.61
N ILE A 76 2.40 3.36 1.13
CA ILE A 76 1.49 2.97 0.05
C ILE A 76 1.67 3.93 -1.12
N GLU A 77 1.79 3.38 -2.32
CA GLU A 77 2.01 4.18 -3.51
C GLU A 77 1.28 3.63 -4.73
N LEU A 78 0.65 4.52 -5.51
CA LEU A 78 -0.05 4.20 -6.75
C LEU A 78 0.77 4.63 -7.98
N GLN A 79 1.06 3.68 -8.86
CA GLN A 79 1.87 3.88 -10.07
C GLN A 79 1.10 3.59 -11.34
N LYS A 80 0.67 4.63 -12.04
CA LYS A 80 -0.20 4.52 -13.22
C LYS A 80 0.53 4.08 -14.51
N ALA A 81 1.81 4.39 -14.67
CA ALA A 81 2.54 4.18 -15.93
C ALA A 81 3.95 3.63 -15.72
N LYS A 82 4.34 2.65 -16.57
CA LYS A 82 5.65 1.98 -16.54
C LYS A 82 6.82 2.88 -16.94
N GLN A 83 6.58 3.84 -17.86
CA GLN A 83 7.62 4.73 -18.42
C GLN A 83 8.01 5.90 -17.49
N MET A 84 7.22 6.18 -16.45
CA MET A 84 7.50 7.24 -15.47
C MET A 84 8.34 6.77 -14.27
N PHE A 85 9.02 5.63 -14.43
CA PHE A 85 9.79 4.97 -13.39
C PHE A 85 11.17 5.60 -13.25
N ASP A 86 11.28 6.62 -12.40
CA ASP A 86 12.56 6.91 -11.76
C ASP A 86 12.68 6.00 -10.54
N VAL A 87 13.30 4.81 -10.69
CA VAL A 87 13.64 3.91 -9.57
C VAL A 87 14.29 4.71 -8.44
N MET A 88 15.11 5.69 -8.81
CA MET A 88 15.87 6.49 -7.86
C MET A 88 14.96 7.37 -7.02
N ARG A 89 13.80 7.81 -7.52
CA ARG A 89 12.80 8.50 -6.69
C ARG A 89 12.30 7.58 -5.58
N PHE A 90 11.86 6.36 -5.92
CA PHE A 90 11.38 5.42 -4.91
C PHE A 90 12.46 5.07 -3.90
N ARG A 91 13.70 4.86 -4.39
CA ARG A 91 14.85 4.60 -3.53
C ARG A 91 15.14 5.77 -2.59
N ARG A 92 15.04 7.01 -3.08
CA ARG A 92 15.17 8.22 -2.25
C ARG A 92 14.05 8.31 -1.21
N TYR A 93 12.79 8.14 -1.62
CA TYR A 93 11.64 8.17 -0.71
C TYR A 93 11.74 7.12 0.39
N LEU A 94 12.08 5.89 0.03
CA LEU A 94 12.29 4.82 0.98
C LEU A 94 13.47 5.12 1.91
N GLY A 95 14.61 5.58 1.37
CA GLY A 95 15.78 5.98 2.15
C GLY A 95 15.49 7.12 3.13
N ASP A 96 14.70 8.11 2.72
CA ASP A 96 14.24 9.19 3.60
C ASP A 96 13.36 8.67 4.74
N ASN A 97 12.55 7.63 4.50
CA ASN A 97 11.73 7.00 5.53
C ASN A 97 12.55 6.13 6.49
N TYR A 98 13.65 5.52 6.04
CA TYR A 98 14.62 4.85 6.90
C TYR A 98 15.41 5.83 7.77
N ARG A 99 15.69 7.03 7.27
CA ARG A 99 16.42 8.06 8.03
C ARG A 99 15.57 8.70 9.13
N LYS A 100 14.25 8.73 8.98
CA LYS A 100 13.33 9.48 9.86
C LYS A 100 12.79 8.59 10.98
N GLU A 101 12.85 9.12 12.19
CA GLU A 101 12.02 8.68 13.31
C GLU A 101 10.58 9.17 13.15
N ASP A 102 9.64 8.49 13.79
CA ASP A 102 8.23 8.89 13.84
C ASP A 102 7.85 9.27 15.26
N ASP A 103 6.99 10.29 15.37
CA ASP A 103 6.33 10.68 16.61
C ASP A 103 5.28 9.61 16.98
N ILE A 104 5.45 8.99 18.14
CA ILE A 104 4.57 7.97 18.71
C ILE A 104 4.05 8.45 20.07
N LEU A 105 2.75 8.33 20.27
CA LEU A 105 2.14 8.59 21.57
C LEU A 105 2.37 7.38 22.48
N ASN A 106 3.08 7.59 23.60
CA ASN A 106 3.25 6.55 24.61
C ASN A 106 2.07 6.49 25.58
N ASP A 107 2.08 5.50 26.48
CA ASP A 107 0.99 5.27 27.46
C ASP A 107 0.78 6.44 28.45
N ASN A 108 1.77 7.34 28.57
CA ASN A 108 1.71 8.54 29.40
C ASN A 108 1.28 9.80 28.62
N ASN A 109 0.74 9.64 27.40
CA ASN A 109 0.39 10.73 26.48
C ASN A 109 1.57 11.65 26.12
N GLN A 110 2.80 11.15 26.16
CA GLN A 110 3.99 11.87 25.72
C GLN A 110 4.38 11.41 24.32
N ILE A 111 4.89 12.36 23.53
CA ILE A 111 5.41 12.07 22.19
C ILE A 111 6.85 11.56 22.35
N GLU A 112 7.07 10.33 21.91
CA GLU A 112 8.39 9.71 21.79
C GLU A 112 8.76 9.62 20.30
N LYS A 113 10.00 9.96 19.96
CA LYS A 113 10.54 9.77 18.62
C LYS A 113 11.31 8.47 18.57
N ARG A 114 10.92 7.58 17.65
CA ARG A 114 11.65 6.33 17.41
C ARG A 114 11.46 5.84 15.98
N PRO A 115 12.40 5.05 15.44
CA PRO A 115 12.20 4.40 14.15
C PRO A 115 11.15 3.28 14.27
N LEU A 116 10.46 3.00 13.17
CA LEU A 116 9.48 1.92 13.07
C LEU A 116 9.84 0.96 11.93
N PRO A 117 9.58 -0.34 12.07
CA PRO A 117 9.62 -1.29 10.96
C PRO A 117 8.79 -0.80 9.78
N ILE A 118 9.31 -0.99 8.57
CA ILE A 118 8.67 -0.51 7.34
C ILE A 118 8.01 -1.69 6.60
N VAL A 119 6.84 -1.45 6.02
CA VAL A 119 6.21 -2.31 5.01
C VAL A 119 5.80 -1.44 3.83
N THR A 120 6.07 -1.89 2.61
CA THR A 120 5.66 -1.15 1.40
C THR A 120 4.53 -1.84 0.66
N ILE A 121 3.61 -1.06 0.08
CA ILE A 121 2.49 -1.55 -0.73
C ILE A 121 2.44 -0.73 -2.02
N TYR A 122 2.68 -1.39 -3.14
CA TYR A 122 2.69 -0.77 -4.46
C TYR A 122 1.50 -1.21 -5.28
N PHE A 123 0.65 -0.25 -5.64
CA PHE A 123 -0.44 -0.43 -6.60
C PHE A 123 0.08 -0.10 -8.00
N LEU A 124 0.17 -1.09 -8.87
CA LEU A 124 0.71 -0.97 -10.23
C LEU A 124 -0.42 -0.96 -11.26
N GLY A 125 -0.63 0.19 -11.90
CA GLY A 125 -1.54 0.40 -13.04
C GLY A 125 -1.03 -0.20 -14.36
N PHE A 126 0.06 -0.94 -14.32
CA PHE A 126 0.68 -1.64 -15.45
C PHE A 126 1.13 -3.05 -15.02
N PRO A 127 1.21 -4.01 -15.96
CA PRO A 127 1.71 -5.34 -15.65
C PRO A 127 3.24 -5.36 -15.62
N LEU A 128 3.78 -6.24 -14.78
CA LEU A 128 5.18 -6.64 -14.78
C LEU A 128 5.41 -7.70 -15.86
N ASP A 129 6.62 -7.76 -16.39
CA ASP A 129 6.91 -8.61 -17.55
C ASP A 129 6.85 -10.11 -17.17
N ASN A 130 7.47 -10.46 -16.03
CA ASN A 130 7.67 -11.84 -15.62
C ASN A 130 6.73 -12.30 -14.48
N ILE A 131 6.02 -11.39 -13.82
CA ILE A 131 5.10 -11.71 -12.73
C ILE A 131 3.67 -11.62 -13.26
N LYS A 132 2.94 -12.73 -13.28
CA LYS A 132 1.55 -12.78 -13.78
C LYS A 132 0.50 -12.72 -12.65
N ASN A 133 0.91 -12.94 -11.40
CA ASN A 133 0.03 -12.92 -10.23
C ASN A 133 -0.49 -11.52 -9.96
N ALA A 134 -1.77 -11.39 -9.60
CA ALA A 134 -2.38 -10.11 -9.29
C ALA A 134 -1.83 -9.45 -8.03
N VAL A 135 -1.52 -10.26 -7.01
CA VAL A 135 -0.88 -9.80 -5.78
C VAL A 135 0.32 -10.68 -5.49
N VAL A 136 1.46 -10.06 -5.16
CA VAL A 136 2.69 -10.74 -4.74
C VAL A 136 3.20 -10.09 -3.46
N LYS A 137 3.44 -10.90 -2.43
CA LYS A 137 4.19 -10.50 -1.25
C LYS A 137 5.66 -10.87 -1.44
N ILE A 138 6.54 -9.94 -1.17
CA ILE A 138 7.97 -10.15 -1.00
C ILE A 138 8.21 -10.14 0.50
N ASN A 139 8.42 -11.32 1.05
CA ASN A 139 8.67 -11.54 2.47
C ASN A 139 10.15 -11.85 2.71
N ARG A 140 10.68 -11.33 3.81
CA ARG A 140 12.00 -11.73 4.31
C ARG A 140 11.87 -12.99 5.15
N GLU A 141 12.89 -13.84 5.08
CA GLU A 141 13.01 -15.06 5.89
C GLU A 141 14.40 -15.08 6.53
N TYR A 142 14.48 -15.39 7.82
CA TYR A 142 15.76 -15.54 8.49
C TYR A 142 16.23 -16.96 8.23
N ARG A 143 17.45 -17.11 7.74
CA ARG A 143 18.03 -18.41 7.40
C ARG A 143 19.41 -18.51 8.00
N ASP A 144 19.67 -19.62 8.68
CA ASP A 144 21.01 -20.01 9.05
C ASP A 144 21.78 -20.32 7.75
N VAL A 145 22.88 -19.63 7.49
CA VAL A 145 23.62 -19.78 6.23
C VAL A 145 24.35 -21.12 6.14
N VAL A 146 24.66 -21.76 7.28
CA VAL A 146 25.33 -23.06 7.34
C VAL A 146 24.34 -24.19 7.13
N THR A 147 23.22 -24.21 7.87
CA THR A 147 22.24 -25.30 7.78
C THR A 147 21.14 -25.06 6.74
N GLN A 148 20.97 -23.82 6.27
CA GLN A 148 19.87 -23.36 5.41
C GLN A 148 18.48 -23.44 6.07
N GLU A 149 18.43 -23.76 7.36
CA GLU A 149 17.19 -23.84 8.13
C GLU A 149 16.62 -22.46 8.43
N LEU A 150 15.30 -22.41 8.58
CA LEU A 150 14.60 -21.20 8.97
C LEU A 150 14.85 -20.90 10.45
N VAL A 151 15.15 -19.64 10.75
CA VAL A 151 15.24 -19.15 12.12
C VAL A 151 13.91 -18.49 12.48
N GLU A 152 13.14 -19.11 13.37
CA GLU A 152 11.77 -18.69 13.74
C GLU A 152 11.72 -17.57 14.79
N VAL A 153 12.74 -16.71 14.83
CA VAL A 153 12.79 -15.56 15.74
C VAL A 153 12.83 -14.26 14.95
N LYS A 154 12.28 -13.20 15.55
CA LYS A 154 12.39 -11.84 15.04
C LYS A 154 13.17 -10.99 16.02
N GLU A 155 13.93 -10.06 15.48
CA GLU A 155 14.80 -9.15 16.22
C GLU A 155 14.54 -7.73 15.73
N ASP A 156 14.30 -6.81 16.66
CA ASP A 156 13.96 -5.40 16.35
C ASP A 156 15.03 -4.76 15.46
N PHE A 157 16.31 -5.04 15.73
CA PHE A 157 17.42 -4.54 14.92
C PHE A 157 17.27 -4.89 13.43
N VAL A 158 16.83 -6.11 13.12
CA VAL A 158 16.67 -6.56 11.74
C VAL A 158 15.39 -6.03 11.11
N GLU A 159 14.28 -5.99 11.87
CA GLU A 159 13.00 -5.42 11.41
C GLU A 159 13.08 -3.91 11.16
N LEU A 160 13.99 -3.19 11.81
CA LEU A 160 14.24 -1.76 11.58
C LEU A 160 15.13 -1.48 10.34
N LEU A 161 15.94 -2.44 9.90
CA LEU A 161 16.90 -2.26 8.80
C LEU A 161 16.46 -2.88 7.48
N THR A 162 15.41 -3.70 7.52
CA THR A 162 14.90 -4.41 6.35
C THR A 162 13.37 -4.37 6.35
N HIS A 163 12.74 -4.63 5.20
CA HIS A 163 11.29 -4.50 5.05
C HIS A 163 10.69 -5.53 4.11
N ASP A 164 9.42 -5.84 4.35
CA ASP A 164 8.58 -6.60 3.44
C ASP A 164 7.88 -5.67 2.44
N SER A 165 7.43 -6.23 1.32
CA SER A 165 6.74 -5.47 0.27
C SER A 165 5.56 -6.23 -0.32
N TYR A 166 4.53 -5.50 -0.76
CA TYR A 166 3.40 -6.02 -1.50
C TYR A 166 3.33 -5.34 -2.87
N LEU A 167 3.23 -6.13 -3.94
CA LEU A 167 3.02 -5.67 -5.30
C LEU A 167 1.61 -6.08 -5.75
N ILE A 168 0.78 -5.09 -6.05
CA ILE A 168 -0.60 -5.28 -6.52
C ILE A 168 -0.69 -4.82 -7.97
N GLN A 169 -0.77 -5.77 -8.90
CA GLN A 169 -0.92 -5.51 -10.33
C GLN A 169 -2.40 -5.31 -10.68
N ILE A 170 -2.84 -4.06 -10.73
CA ILE A 170 -4.25 -3.70 -10.93
C ILE A 170 -4.85 -4.34 -12.18
N ARG A 171 -4.08 -4.41 -13.28
CA ARG A 171 -4.55 -5.00 -14.55
C ARG A 171 -4.76 -6.51 -14.49
N GLN A 172 -4.23 -7.18 -13.47
CA GLN A 172 -4.38 -8.61 -13.27
C GLN A 172 -5.51 -8.95 -12.28
N LEU A 173 -6.20 -7.95 -11.72
CA LEU A 173 -7.36 -8.12 -10.83
C LEU A 173 -8.65 -8.42 -11.63
N VAL A 174 -8.57 -9.33 -12.61
CA VAL A 174 -9.67 -9.65 -13.53
C VAL A 174 -10.22 -11.05 -13.26
N GLY A 175 -11.52 -11.23 -13.51
CA GLY A 175 -12.18 -12.53 -13.39
C GLY A 175 -12.55 -12.89 -11.94
N LYS A 176 -12.65 -14.20 -11.67
CA LYS A 176 -13.12 -14.69 -10.37
C LYS A 176 -12.03 -14.56 -9.31
N SER A 177 -12.29 -13.76 -8.27
CA SER A 177 -11.43 -13.68 -7.09
C SER A 177 -11.24 -15.03 -6.43
N ARG A 178 -9.99 -15.32 -6.04
CA ARG A 178 -9.59 -16.56 -5.38
C ARG A 178 -9.61 -16.43 -3.86
N THR A 179 -9.42 -15.22 -3.34
CA THR A 179 -9.29 -14.92 -1.91
C THR A 179 -10.08 -13.67 -1.54
N LYS A 180 -10.32 -13.48 -0.24
CA LYS A 180 -10.92 -12.25 0.29
C LYS A 180 -10.11 -11.01 -0.11
N LEU A 181 -8.78 -11.10 -0.09
CA LEU A 181 -7.89 -10.04 -0.57
C LEU A 181 -8.18 -9.64 -2.02
N GLU A 182 -8.30 -10.60 -2.92
CA GLU A 182 -8.65 -10.29 -4.32
C GLU A 182 -10.07 -9.76 -4.48
N GLN A 183 -11.02 -10.15 -3.62
CA GLN A 183 -12.39 -9.61 -3.63
C GLN A 183 -12.38 -8.13 -3.25
N VAL A 184 -11.69 -7.79 -2.17
CA VAL A 184 -11.53 -6.41 -1.67
C VAL A 184 -10.81 -5.55 -2.73
N LEU A 185 -9.73 -6.07 -3.33
CA LEU A 185 -8.97 -5.33 -4.35
C LEU A 185 -9.69 -5.22 -5.70
N ARG A 186 -10.76 -5.98 -5.96
CA ARG A 186 -11.49 -5.90 -7.25
C ARG A 186 -12.08 -4.52 -7.51
N VAL A 187 -12.28 -3.68 -6.50
CA VAL A 187 -12.71 -2.29 -6.68
C VAL A 187 -11.75 -1.48 -7.58
N PHE A 188 -10.48 -1.89 -7.66
CA PHE A 188 -9.48 -1.28 -8.54
C PHE A 188 -9.48 -1.86 -9.96
N SER A 189 -10.22 -2.93 -10.22
CA SER A 189 -10.13 -3.69 -11.47
C SER A 189 -10.58 -2.87 -12.68
N PRO A 190 -9.84 -2.93 -13.80
CA PRO A 190 -10.27 -2.30 -15.04
C PRO A 190 -11.48 -2.99 -15.68
N GLU A 191 -11.90 -4.17 -15.22
CA GLU A 191 -13.03 -4.92 -15.79
C GLU A 191 -14.37 -4.19 -15.66
N PHE A 192 -14.48 -3.33 -14.65
CA PHE A 192 -15.69 -2.56 -14.38
C PHE A 192 -15.72 -1.22 -15.10
N LYS A 193 -14.74 -0.91 -15.94
CA LYS A 193 -14.60 0.41 -16.55
C LYS A 193 -15.74 0.70 -17.54
N THR A 194 -16.40 1.84 -17.34
CA THR A 194 -17.47 2.29 -18.24
C THR A 194 -16.91 3.04 -19.46
N LYS A 195 -17.81 3.57 -20.31
CA LYS A 195 -17.42 4.52 -21.39
C LYS A 195 -16.74 5.78 -20.83
N ASP A 196 -17.17 6.24 -19.65
CA ASP A 196 -16.44 7.25 -18.90
C ASP A 196 -15.31 6.57 -18.12
N LYS A 197 -14.07 6.96 -18.42
CA LYS A 197 -12.88 6.37 -17.82
C LYS A 197 -12.80 6.62 -16.30
N HIS A 198 -13.49 7.66 -15.81
CA HIS A 198 -13.50 8.07 -14.40
C HIS A 198 -14.53 7.29 -13.57
N GLN A 199 -15.37 6.46 -14.20
CA GLN A 199 -16.42 5.70 -13.52
C GLN A 199 -16.23 4.19 -13.76
N LEU A 200 -16.54 3.42 -12.72
CA LEU A 200 -16.63 1.98 -12.77
C LEU A 200 -18.07 1.55 -12.48
N GLU A 201 -18.60 0.65 -13.29
CA GLU A 201 -19.82 -0.11 -13.00
C GLU A 201 -19.43 -1.36 -12.21
N PHE A 202 -19.30 -1.21 -10.90
CA PHE A 202 -18.93 -2.30 -10.01
C PHE A 202 -20.08 -3.29 -9.85
N LEU A 203 -19.80 -4.55 -10.19
CA LEU A 203 -20.73 -5.69 -10.14
C LEU A 203 -20.28 -6.76 -9.12
N GLY A 204 -19.34 -6.42 -8.23
CA GLY A 204 -18.91 -7.29 -7.14
C GLY A 204 -19.86 -7.27 -5.93
N ASP A 205 -19.42 -7.83 -4.81
CA ASP A 205 -20.23 -7.83 -3.59
C ASP A 205 -20.38 -6.39 -3.04
N LEU A 206 -21.62 -5.90 -3.06
CA LEU A 206 -21.96 -4.56 -2.57
C LEU A 206 -21.89 -4.46 -1.05
N ASN A 207 -21.75 -5.59 -0.35
CA ASN A 207 -21.55 -5.61 1.09
C ASN A 207 -20.10 -5.40 1.50
N GLU A 208 -19.16 -5.41 0.55
CA GLU A 208 -17.76 -5.08 0.81
C GLU A 208 -17.68 -3.68 1.41
N PRO A 209 -17.05 -3.49 2.57
CA PRO A 209 -16.99 -2.18 3.21
C PRO A 209 -16.29 -1.12 2.36
N LEU A 210 -15.32 -1.54 1.53
CA LEU A 210 -14.73 -0.66 0.52
C LEU A 210 -15.77 -0.17 -0.48
N VAL A 211 -16.82 -0.93 -0.78
CA VAL A 211 -17.87 -0.62 -1.77
C VAL A 211 -19.01 0.18 -1.15
N LYS A 212 -19.37 -0.11 0.12
CA LYS A 212 -20.47 0.55 0.84
C LYS A 212 -20.31 2.06 1.03
N LYS A 213 -19.07 2.56 0.98
CA LYS A 213 -18.75 3.97 1.21
C LYS A 213 -18.52 4.80 -0.06
N TRP A 214 -18.72 4.21 -1.25
CA TRP A 214 -18.72 4.93 -2.52
C TRP A 214 -20.07 5.54 -2.88
#